data_AF-A0A7C2KND5-F1
#
_entry.id   AF-A0A7C2KND5-F1
#
_cell.length_a   1.000
_cell.length_b   1.000
_cell.length_c   1.000
_cell.angle_alpha   90.00
_cell.angle_beta   90.00
_cell.angle_gamma   90.00
#
_symmetry.space_group_name_H-M   'P 1'
#
loop_
_entity.id
_entity.type
_entity.pdbx_description
1 polymer ?
#
loop_
_entity_poly.entity_id
_entity_poly.type
_entity_poly.pdbx_seq_one_letter_code
_entity_poly.pdbx_strand_id
1 'polypeptide(L)'
;MQIALIGEFEAAYHPDATPALVLHHLIRGYDAVVLNADEVAVLRDLLGSVQKRIRELGSYRLILGAGGDLTFYTASGQRSAYLNADQMRQLARLIGATPPHLAAV
;
A
#
# COMPACT_ATOMS: atom_id res chain seq x y z
N MET A 1 -3.20 2.26 17.14
CA MET A 1 -3.83 2.66 15.86
C MET A 1 -3.15 3.92 15.32
N GLN A 2 -2.82 3.95 14.04
CA GLN A 2 -2.30 5.13 13.34
C GLN A 2 -3.18 5.39 12.12
N ILE A 3 -3.48 6.65 11.84
CA ILE A 3 -4.26 7.07 10.66
C ILE A 3 -3.47 8.13 9.90
N ALA A 4 -3.46 8.06 8.57
CA ALA A 4 -2.91 9.08 7.69
C ALA A 4 -3.78 9.28 6.45
N LEU A 5 -3.87 10.52 5.97
CA LEU A 5 -4.43 10.82 4.66
C LEU A 5 -3.34 10.68 3.61
N ILE A 6 -3.56 9.82 2.62
CA ILE A 6 -2.61 9.51 1.57
C ILE A 6 -3.34 9.64 0.22
N GLY A 7 -3.22 10.82 -0.40
CA GLY A 7 -3.93 11.12 -1.64
C GLY A 7 -5.45 11.11 -1.45
N GLU A 8 -6.15 10.21 -2.16
CA GLU A 8 -7.61 10.06 -2.11
C GLU A 8 -8.08 9.04 -1.05
N PHE A 9 -7.15 8.56 -0.20
CA PHE A 9 -7.40 7.50 0.76
C PHE A 9 -7.15 7.96 2.20
N GLU A 10 -8.00 7.51 3.12
CA GLU A 10 -7.68 7.41 4.54
C GLU A 10 -7.05 6.04 4.80
N ALA A 11 -5.79 6.03 5.23
CA ALA A 11 -5.06 4.82 5.57
C ALA A 11 -5.09 4.62 7.09
N ALA A 12 -5.79 3.58 7.54
CA ALA A 12 -5.85 3.18 8.95
C ALA A 12 -5.00 1.93 9.18
N TYR A 13 -4.01 2.03 10.07
CA TYR A 13 -3.10 0.94 10.43
C TYR A 13 -3.18 0.59 11.91
N HIS A 14 -3.39 -0.69 12.19
CA HIS A 14 -3.40 -1.27 13.53
C HIS A 14 -2.74 -2.65 13.49
N PRO A 15 -1.44 -2.78 13.86
CA PRO A 15 -0.67 -4.02 13.67
C PRO A 15 -1.30 -5.26 14.31
N ASP A 16 -1.96 -5.08 15.46
CA ASP A 16 -2.54 -6.18 16.25
C ASP A 16 -4.04 -6.39 16.00
N ALA A 17 -4.63 -5.72 14.99
CA ALA A 17 -6.04 -5.88 14.65
C ALA A 17 -6.25 -6.68 13.37
N THR A 18 -7.50 -7.13 13.17
CA THR A 18 -7.97 -7.74 11.93
C THR A 18 -9.16 -6.95 11.41
N PRO A 19 -9.06 -6.25 10.26
CA PRO A 19 -7.86 -6.11 9.42
C PRO A 19 -6.78 -5.23 10.05
N ALA A 20 -5.53 -5.40 9.61
CA ALA A 20 -4.38 -4.65 10.12
C ALA A 20 -4.17 -3.33 9.37
N LEU A 21 -4.45 -3.28 8.06
CA LEU A 21 -4.39 -2.07 7.24
C LEU A 21 -5.66 -1.95 6.40
N VAL A 22 -6.24 -0.76 6.39
CA VAL A 22 -7.35 -0.39 5.50
C VAL A 22 -7.00 0.89 4.75
N LEU A 23 -7.19 0.91 3.43
CA LEU A 23 -7.20 2.12 2.61
C LEU A 23 -8.64 2.42 2.22
N HIS A 24 -9.28 3.33 2.93
CA HIS A 24 -10.65 3.78 2.64
C HIS A 24 -10.63 4.90 1.61
N HIS A 25 -11.32 4.74 0.49
CA HIS A 25 -11.37 5.76 -0.56
C HIS A 25 -12.36 6.86 -0.19
N LEU A 26 -11.85 8.05 0.13
CA LEU A 26 -12.63 9.17 0.68
C LEU A 26 -13.71 9.70 -0.26
N ILE A 27 -13.46 9.69 -1.56
CA ILE A 27 -14.40 10.22 -2.57
C ILE A 27 -15.49 9.20 -2.90
N ARG A 28 -15.14 7.91 -2.89
CA ARG A 28 -16.04 6.84 -3.32
C ARG A 28 -16.74 6.12 -2.15
N GLY A 29 -16.27 6.32 -0.93
CA GLY A 29 -16.89 5.79 0.29
C GLY A 29 -16.78 4.27 0.47
N TYR A 30 -15.70 3.65 -0.02
CA TYR A 30 -15.49 2.20 0.12
C TYR A 30 -14.03 1.85 0.46
N ASP A 31 -13.83 0.67 1.05
CA ASP A 31 -12.51 0.14 1.37
C ASP A 31 -11.85 -0.43 0.12
N ALA A 32 -10.88 0.31 -0.42
CA ALA A 32 -10.18 -0.08 -1.62
C ALA A 32 -9.22 -1.24 -1.37
N VAL A 33 -8.51 -1.20 -0.25
CA VAL A 33 -7.52 -2.20 0.15
C VAL A 33 -7.75 -2.55 1.61
N VAL A 34 -7.86 -3.85 1.90
CA VAL A 34 -7.98 -4.39 3.25
C VAL A 34 -6.96 -5.51 3.38
N LEU A 35 -5.99 -5.36 4.29
CA LEU A 35 -4.92 -6.32 4.50
C LEU A 35 -4.83 -6.74 5.97
N ASN A 36 -4.59 -8.02 6.20
CA ASN A 36 -4.29 -8.60 7.50
C ASN A 36 -2.81 -8.45 7.85
N ALA A 37 -2.45 -8.77 9.09
CA ALA A 37 -1.09 -8.57 9.61
C ALA A 37 -0.01 -9.24 8.75
N ASP A 38 -0.25 -10.48 8.30
CA ASP A 38 0.69 -11.24 7.46
C ASP A 38 0.90 -10.57 6.08
N GLU A 39 -0.17 -10.06 5.48
CA GLU A 39 -0.12 -9.35 4.21
C GLU A 39 0.58 -7.98 4.38
N VAL A 40 0.35 -7.30 5.50
CA VAL A 40 1.09 -6.07 5.81
C VAL A 40 2.59 -6.35 5.98
N ALA A 41 2.98 -7.47 6.60
CA ALA A 41 4.39 -7.86 6.70
C ALA A 41 5.03 -8.06 5.32
N VAL A 42 4.34 -8.77 4.42
CA VAL A 42 4.80 -8.93 3.03
C VAL A 42 4.88 -7.58 2.32
N LEU A 43 3.90 -6.69 2.50
CA LEU A 43 3.93 -5.35 1.93
C LEU A 43 5.14 -4.56 2.43
N ARG A 44 5.46 -4.62 3.73
CA ARG A 44 6.65 -3.94 4.30
C ARG A 44 7.94 -4.38 3.63
N ASP A 45 8.12 -5.68 3.46
CA ASP A 45 9.31 -6.25 2.83
C ASP A 45 9.43 -5.83 1.36
N LEU A 46 8.29 -5.85 0.64
CA LEU A 46 8.25 -5.44 -0.75
C LEU A 46 8.59 -3.96 -0.92
N LEU A 47 8.01 -3.10 -0.09
CA LEU A 47 8.28 -1.67 -0.13
C LEU A 47 9.75 -1.36 0.18
N GLY A 48 10.44 -2.17 0.99
CA GLY A 48 11.87 -2.02 1.28
C GLY A 48 12.82 -2.31 0.11
N SER A 49 12.34 -2.87 -1.02
CA SER A 49 13.22 -3.48 -2.04
C SER A 49 13.42 -2.70 -3.36
N VAL A 50 12.78 -1.54 -3.60
CA VAL A 50 12.71 -0.77 -4.90
C VAL A 50 13.04 -1.61 -6.12
N GLN A 51 12.22 -2.60 -6.40
CA GLN A 51 12.31 -3.26 -7.69
C GLN A 51 10.95 -3.29 -8.31
N LYS A 52 10.90 -2.95 -9.60
CA LYS A 52 9.69 -3.14 -10.39
C LYS A 52 9.27 -4.61 -10.27
N ARG A 53 8.14 -4.85 -9.63
CA ARG A 53 7.66 -6.19 -9.30
C ARG A 53 6.15 -6.22 -9.42
N ILE A 54 5.67 -7.38 -9.85
CA ILE A 54 4.26 -7.73 -9.81
C ILE A 54 4.14 -8.93 -8.90
N ARG A 55 3.26 -8.83 -7.89
CA ARG A 55 3.07 -9.86 -6.86
C ARG A 55 1.62 -9.96 -6.47
N GLU A 56 1.23 -11.13 -5.99
CA GLU A 56 -0.04 -11.31 -5.31
C GLU A 56 0.14 -10.94 -3.84
N LEU A 57 -0.89 -10.34 -3.25
CA LEU A 57 -0.95 -9.94 -1.86
C LEU A 57 -2.39 -10.06 -1.39
N GLY A 58 -2.70 -11.14 -0.67
CA GLY A 58 -4.07 -11.50 -0.36
C GLY A 58 -4.91 -11.65 -1.62
N SER A 59 -6.06 -10.97 -1.67
CA SER A 59 -6.97 -10.93 -2.82
C SER A 59 -6.55 -9.94 -3.92
N TYR A 60 -5.40 -9.28 -3.77
CA TYR A 60 -4.95 -8.22 -4.67
C TYR A 60 -3.73 -8.63 -5.48
N ARG A 61 -3.65 -8.07 -6.69
CA ARG A 61 -2.41 -8.02 -7.48
C ARG A 61 -1.76 -6.66 -7.28
N LEU A 62 -0.59 -6.67 -6.66
CA LEU A 62 0.25 -5.50 -6.43
C LEU A 62 1.15 -5.25 -7.65
N ILE A 63 1.24 -3.99 -8.09
CA ILE A 63 2.24 -3.53 -9.05
C ILE A 63 3.08 -2.45 -8.38
N LEU A 64 4.38 -2.74 -8.23
CA LEU A 64 5.40 -1.78 -7.82
C LEU A 64 6.07 -1.24 -9.08
N GLY A 65 5.87 0.04 -9.36
CA GLY A 65 6.48 0.70 -10.50
C GLY A 65 7.94 1.09 -10.25
N ALA A 66 8.69 1.29 -11.34
CA ALA A 66 10.10 1.66 -11.27
C ALA A 66 10.32 3.07 -10.71
N GLY A 67 9.32 3.95 -10.82
CA GLY A 67 9.34 5.30 -10.24
C GLY A 67 8.95 5.34 -8.76
N GLY A 68 8.68 4.19 -8.14
CA GLY A 68 8.22 4.10 -6.76
C GLY A 68 6.70 4.24 -6.60
N ASP A 69 5.93 4.27 -7.69
CA ASP A 69 4.48 4.17 -7.64
C ASP A 69 4.02 2.77 -7.21
N LEU A 70 2.83 2.70 -6.61
CA LEU A 70 2.22 1.50 -6.11
C LEU A 70 0.77 1.42 -6.57
N THR A 71 0.40 0.30 -7.17
CA THR A 71 -0.99 0.04 -7.58
C THR A 71 -1.50 -1.27 -7.03
N PHE A 72 -2.71 -1.27 -6.50
CA PHE A 72 -3.46 -2.46 -6.11
C PHE A 72 -4.56 -2.72 -7.14
N TYR A 73 -4.57 -3.93 -7.70
CA TYR A 73 -5.64 -4.42 -8.54
C TYR A 73 -6.43 -5.52 -7.83
N THR A 74 -7.75 -5.51 -7.99
CA THR A 74 -8.61 -6.64 -7.60
C THR A 74 -8.29 -7.88 -8.44
N ALA A 75 -8.78 -9.04 -8.00
CA ALA A 75 -8.73 -10.27 -8.79
C ALA A 75 -9.40 -10.14 -10.18
N SER A 76 -10.38 -9.24 -10.35
CA SER A 76 -11.02 -8.94 -11.64
C SER A 76 -10.18 -8.04 -12.55
N GLY A 77 -8.98 -7.62 -12.13
CA GLY A 77 -8.11 -6.72 -12.87
C GLY A 77 -8.54 -5.26 -12.84
N GLN A 78 -9.50 -4.89 -12.00
CA GLN A 78 -9.89 -3.50 -11.76
C GLN A 78 -8.94 -2.86 -10.75
N ARG A 79 -8.67 -1.57 -10.90
CA ARG A 79 -7.77 -0.84 -9.99
C ARG A 79 -8.51 -0.46 -8.71
N SER A 80 -8.05 -0.96 -7.57
CA SER A 80 -8.55 -0.60 -6.24
C SER A 80 -7.92 0.67 -5.69
N ALA A 81 -6.59 0.77 -5.74
CA ALA A 81 -5.86 1.92 -5.24
C ALA A 81 -4.62 2.21 -6.09
N TYR A 82 -4.30 3.49 -6.24
CA TYR A 82 -3.11 3.97 -6.93
C TYR A 82 -2.45 5.03 -6.06
N LEU A 83 -1.18 4.81 -5.73
CA LEU A 83 -0.35 5.73 -4.96
C LEU A 83 0.86 6.10 -5.81
N ASN A 84 1.11 7.39 -5.95
CA ASN A 84 2.36 7.87 -6.55
C ASN A 84 3.56 7.63 -5.59
N ALA A 85 4.77 7.98 -6.02
CA ALA A 85 5.99 7.73 -5.25
C ALA A 85 5.98 8.36 -3.85
N ASP A 86 5.47 9.59 -3.71
CA ASP A 86 5.38 10.26 -2.41
C ASP A 86 4.36 9.59 -1.48
N GLN A 87 3.21 9.24 -2.03
CA GLN A 87 2.14 8.56 -1.31
C GLN A 87 2.56 7.14 -0.90
N MET A 88 3.29 6.42 -1.76
CA MET A 88 3.90 5.13 -1.42
C MET A 88 4.89 5.29 -0.25
N ARG A 89 5.74 6.32 -0.26
CA ARG A 89 6.65 6.61 0.86
C ARG A 89 5.90 6.93 2.16
N GLN A 90 4.78 7.64 2.09
CA GLN A 90 3.92 7.89 3.24
C GLN A 90 3.31 6.60 3.78
N LEU A 91 2.81 5.72 2.89
CA LEU A 91 2.29 4.41 3.29
C LEU A 91 3.38 3.56 3.94
N ALA A 92 4.58 3.51 3.34
CA ALA A 92 5.73 2.79 3.89
C ALA A 92 6.03 3.24 5.33
N ARG A 93 6.06 4.56 5.59
CA ARG A 93 6.27 5.10 6.94
C ARG A 93 5.15 4.71 7.91
N LEU A 94 3.89 4.80 7.48
CA LEU A 94 2.73 4.44 8.30
C LEU A 94 2.80 2.99 8.80
N ILE A 95 3.19 2.06 7.91
CA ILE A 95 3.29 0.63 8.26
C ILE A 95 4.66 0.24 8.81
N GLY A 96 5.56 1.21 9.03
CA GLY A 96 6.92 0.96 9.53
C GLY A 96 7.84 0.20 8.56
N ALA A 97 7.55 0.23 7.25
CA ALA A 97 8.50 -0.22 6.23
C ALA A 97 9.64 0.80 6.12
N THR A 98 10.86 0.33 5.89
CA THR A 98 12.00 1.21 5.56
C THR A 98 11.82 1.68 4.13
N PRO A 99 11.43 2.95 3.87
CA PRO A 99 11.31 3.42 2.50
C PRO A 99 12.71 3.41 1.90
N PRO A 100 12.89 2.73 0.79
CA PRO A 100 14.21 2.60 0.20
C PRO A 100 14.67 3.93 -0.37
N HIS A 101 15.99 4.12 -0.34
CA HIS A 101 16.62 5.33 -0.85
C HIS A 101 16.50 5.36 -2.37
N LEU A 102 15.45 6.01 -2.87
CA LEU A 102 15.37 6.38 -4.29
C LEU A 102 16.45 7.44 -4.50
N ALA A 103 17.57 7.04 -5.11
CA ALA A 103 18.57 8.00 -5.56
C ALA A 103 17.85 9.03 -6.43
N ALA A 104 17.95 10.31 -6.05
CA ALA A 104 17.44 11.40 -6.87
C ALA A 104 18.15 11.29 -8.24
N VAL A 105 17.36 11.11 -9.30
CA VAL A 105 17.83 11.20 -10.68
C VAL A 105 17.70 12.66 -11.13
#